data_AF-A0A1G0XUW1-F1
#
_entry.id   AF-A0A1G0XUW1-F1
#
_cell.length_a   1.000
_cell.length_b   1.000
_cell.length_c   1.000
_cell.angle_alpha   90.00
_cell.angle_beta   90.00
_cell.angle_gamma   90.00
#
_symmetry.space_group_name_H-M   'P 1'
#
loop_
_entity.id
_entity.type
_entity.pdbx_description
1 polymer ?
#
loop_
_entity_poly.entity_id
_entity_poly.type
_entity_poly.pdbx_seq_one_letter_code
_entity_poly.pdbx_strand_id
1 'polypeptide(L)'
;MKGFGRAIMTGAAVMLLGTMVSQAATLSVDEKGIKIPTGGASSFILGFPELRGDGDKIFMTNDKKVVGKHVKMKFEGGAEAVVAVDKDKISVKFEKLPAEAKHFRMTMQINFDFAMSAKWKAGDRELVAFPPEKPSSPHLYQGNTTNFELAGTAGKMKMTVPAYSYIQLTDCREWNNWKNFTFFFNAPIMKEATEYNITIN
;
A
#
# COMPACT_ATOMS: atom_id res chain seq x y z
N MET A 1 -42.80 66.40 8.10
CA MET A 1 -42.30 65.54 7.01
C MET A 1 -41.22 64.62 7.58
N LYS A 2 -41.26 63.36 7.15
CA LYS A 2 -40.53 62.19 7.68
C LYS A 2 -39.01 62.29 7.44
N GLY A 3 -38.21 61.80 8.38
CA GLY A 3 -36.77 61.58 8.19
C GLY A 3 -36.28 60.51 9.17
N PHE A 4 -36.22 59.26 8.69
CA PHE A 4 -35.89 58.04 9.43
C PHE A 4 -34.43 58.04 9.92
N GLY A 5 -34.22 57.72 11.20
CA GLY A 5 -32.93 57.30 11.75
C GLY A 5 -32.57 55.91 11.25
N ARG A 6 -31.37 55.75 10.66
CA ARG A 6 -30.76 54.46 10.37
C ARG A 6 -29.73 54.15 11.44
N ALA A 7 -30.08 53.27 12.38
CA ALA A 7 -29.10 52.55 13.19
C ALA A 7 -28.47 51.45 12.32
N ILE A 8 -27.17 51.54 12.08
CA ILE A 8 -26.39 50.47 11.47
C ILE A 8 -25.99 49.52 12.62
N MET A 9 -26.68 48.39 12.74
CA MET A 9 -26.24 47.28 13.58
C MET A 9 -25.15 46.52 12.84
N THR A 10 -23.90 46.67 13.30
CA THR A 10 -22.76 45.86 12.86
C THR A 10 -22.84 44.50 13.56
N GLY A 11 -23.47 43.51 12.91
CA GLY A 11 -23.47 42.13 13.38
C GLY A 11 -22.12 41.46 13.12
N ALA A 12 -21.37 41.16 14.18
CA ALA A 12 -20.15 40.35 14.09
C ALA A 12 -20.53 38.89 13.79
N ALA A 13 -20.18 38.41 12.61
CA ALA A 13 -20.30 36.99 12.26
C ALA A 13 -19.15 36.21 12.91
N VAL A 14 -19.46 35.42 13.94
CA VAL A 14 -18.52 34.46 14.52
C VAL A 14 -18.48 33.23 13.60
N MET A 15 -17.44 33.12 12.78
CA MET A 15 -17.16 31.88 12.05
C MET A 15 -16.57 30.85 13.01
N LEU A 16 -17.40 29.89 13.43
CA LEU A 16 -16.96 28.64 14.05
C LEU A 16 -16.19 27.81 13.00
N LEU A 17 -14.87 27.91 13.01
CA LEU A 17 -13.98 26.97 12.33
C LEU A 17 -14.12 25.61 13.02
N GLY A 18 -15.08 24.81 12.56
CA GLY A 18 -15.17 23.40 12.91
C GLY A 18 -13.93 22.70 12.39
N THR A 19 -13.05 22.27 13.29
CA THR A 19 -11.96 21.36 12.95
C THR A 19 -12.57 20.05 12.48
N MET A 20 -12.62 19.84 11.16
CA MET A 20 -12.88 18.53 10.59
C MET A 20 -11.73 17.62 11.00
N VAL A 21 -11.94 16.83 12.05
CA VAL A 21 -11.04 15.74 12.39
C VAL A 21 -11.18 14.72 11.26
N SER A 22 -10.23 14.74 10.33
CA SER A 22 -10.14 13.71 9.29
C SER A 22 -9.95 12.36 10.01
N GLN A 23 -10.99 11.53 10.04
CA GLN A 23 -10.83 10.14 10.46
C GLN A 23 -9.91 9.46 9.46
N ALA A 24 -8.75 9.01 9.94
CA ALA A 24 -7.89 8.14 9.16
C ALA A 24 -8.69 6.90 8.74
N ALA A 25 -8.93 6.77 7.44
CA ALA A 25 -9.60 5.61 6.88
C ALA A 25 -8.81 4.33 7.25
N THR A 26 -9.54 3.30 7.65
CA THR A 26 -8.98 2.04 8.18
C THR A 26 -8.75 1.05 7.04
N LEU A 27 -7.70 0.23 7.14
CA LEU A 27 -7.49 -0.90 6.24
C LEU A 27 -8.70 -1.84 6.21
N SER A 28 -9.00 -2.39 5.03
CA SER A 28 -10.04 -3.40 4.84
C SER A 28 -9.57 -4.51 3.91
N VAL A 29 -10.30 -5.62 3.88
CA VAL A 29 -9.96 -6.82 3.09
C VAL A 29 -11.10 -7.12 2.12
N ASP A 30 -10.75 -7.45 0.88
CA ASP A 30 -11.66 -8.04 -0.10
C ASP A 30 -11.02 -9.25 -0.79
N GLU A 31 -11.69 -9.81 -1.80
CA GLU A 31 -11.20 -10.99 -2.52
C GLU A 31 -9.92 -10.75 -3.33
N LYS A 32 -9.65 -9.49 -3.70
CA LYS A 32 -8.50 -9.09 -4.51
C LYS A 32 -7.27 -8.78 -3.65
N GLY A 33 -7.47 -8.31 -2.43
CA GLY A 33 -6.38 -8.04 -1.51
C GLY A 33 -6.77 -7.19 -0.30
N ILE A 34 -5.77 -6.47 0.20
CA ILE A 34 -5.89 -5.54 1.31
C ILE A 34 -6.02 -4.13 0.73
N LYS A 35 -7.17 -3.52 0.98
CA LYS A 35 -7.45 -2.15 0.56
C LYS A 35 -6.77 -1.17 1.49
N ILE A 36 -5.85 -0.39 0.93
CA ILE A 36 -5.09 0.65 1.60
C ILE A 36 -5.68 2.02 1.21
N PRO A 37 -6.35 2.72 2.13
CA PRO A 37 -6.85 4.06 1.84
C PRO A 37 -5.69 5.05 1.74
N THR A 38 -5.84 6.06 0.89
CA THR A 38 -4.82 7.11 0.69
C THR A 38 -5.13 8.40 1.45
N GLY A 39 -6.18 8.41 2.27
CA GLY A 39 -6.73 9.62 2.88
C GLY A 39 -7.49 10.55 1.91
N GLY A 40 -7.50 10.25 0.61
CA GLY A 40 -8.36 10.88 -0.40
C GLY A 40 -9.50 9.96 -0.86
N ALA A 41 -10.07 10.24 -2.03
CA ALA A 41 -11.13 9.42 -2.64
C ALA A 41 -10.64 8.07 -3.20
N SER A 42 -9.31 7.84 -3.21
CA SER A 42 -8.68 6.67 -3.82
C SER A 42 -8.11 5.69 -2.78
N SER A 43 -7.96 4.44 -3.19
CA SER A 43 -7.32 3.39 -2.39
C SER A 43 -6.47 2.50 -3.29
N PHE A 44 -5.40 1.95 -2.74
CA PHE A 44 -4.64 0.89 -3.38
C PHE A 44 -5.12 -0.49 -2.93
N ILE A 45 -4.85 -1.50 -3.74
CA ILE A 45 -4.99 -2.91 -3.35
C ILE A 45 -3.59 -3.50 -3.26
N LEU A 46 -3.18 -3.86 -2.05
CA LEU A 46 -2.01 -4.70 -1.83
C LEU A 46 -2.45 -6.16 -1.88
N GLY A 47 -1.91 -6.92 -2.82
CA GLY A 47 -2.18 -8.34 -2.95
C GLY A 47 -1.77 -9.13 -1.72
N PHE A 48 -2.40 -10.28 -1.53
CA PHE A 48 -2.04 -11.24 -0.50
C PHE A 48 -0.63 -11.82 -0.72
N PRO A 49 0.02 -12.37 0.32
CA PRO A 49 1.36 -12.92 0.21
C PRO A 49 1.42 -14.08 -0.81
N GLU A 50 2.31 -13.95 -1.78
CA GLU A 50 2.74 -15.03 -2.67
C GLU A 50 3.97 -15.69 -2.07
N LEU A 51 3.88 -16.97 -1.74
CA LEU A 51 5.01 -17.72 -1.21
C LEU A 51 5.98 -18.09 -2.33
N ARG A 52 7.28 -17.85 -2.11
CA ARG A 52 8.31 -18.00 -3.15
C ARG A 52 9.58 -18.67 -2.63
N GLY A 53 10.23 -19.42 -3.51
CA GLY A 53 11.49 -20.13 -3.26
C GLY A 53 12.65 -19.57 -4.09
N ASP A 54 13.72 -20.33 -4.17
CA ASP A 54 14.88 -20.00 -5.01
C ASP A 54 14.50 -19.94 -6.50
N GLY A 55 15.19 -19.10 -7.27
CA GLY A 55 14.92 -18.91 -8.69
C GLY A 55 13.54 -18.31 -9.01
N ASP A 56 12.91 -17.65 -8.03
CA ASP A 56 11.56 -17.08 -8.12
C ASP A 56 10.45 -18.14 -8.31
N LYS A 57 10.69 -19.39 -7.91
CA LYS A 57 9.67 -20.45 -7.88
C LYS A 57 8.49 -19.99 -7.02
N ILE A 58 7.28 -20.03 -7.59
CA ILE A 58 6.03 -19.68 -6.89
C ILE A 58 5.38 -20.95 -6.34
N PHE A 59 4.99 -20.93 -5.07
CA PHE A 59 4.11 -21.94 -4.50
C PHE A 59 2.68 -21.45 -4.69
N MET A 60 1.92 -22.06 -5.60
CA MET A 60 0.59 -21.58 -5.97
C MET A 60 -0.38 -21.66 -4.80
N THR A 61 -1.25 -20.66 -4.65
CA THR A 61 -2.34 -20.71 -3.66
C THR A 61 -3.43 -21.67 -4.14
N ASN A 62 -3.72 -22.70 -3.34
CA ASN A 62 -4.73 -23.71 -3.62
C ASN A 62 -6.09 -23.38 -2.99
N ASP A 63 -6.08 -22.65 -1.88
CA ASP A 63 -7.29 -22.23 -1.17
C ASP A 63 -7.07 -20.86 -0.52
N LYS A 64 -8.12 -20.05 -0.49
CA LYS A 64 -8.12 -18.72 0.12
C LYS A 64 -9.49 -18.44 0.70
N LYS A 65 -9.54 -18.26 2.02
CA LYS A 65 -10.78 -17.95 2.75
C LYS A 65 -10.66 -16.62 3.48
N VAL A 66 -11.49 -15.66 3.08
CA VAL A 66 -11.62 -14.35 3.74
C VAL A 66 -12.75 -14.43 4.78
N VAL A 67 -12.45 -14.07 6.02
CA VAL A 67 -13.42 -13.98 7.13
C VAL A 67 -13.18 -12.67 7.88
N GLY A 68 -13.99 -11.65 7.55
CA GLY A 68 -13.81 -10.30 8.10
C GLY A 68 -12.42 -9.76 7.76
N LYS A 69 -11.63 -9.41 8.78
CA LYS A 69 -10.26 -8.91 8.61
C LYS A 69 -9.18 -9.99 8.62
N HIS A 70 -9.56 -11.27 8.53
CA HIS A 70 -8.62 -12.38 8.50
C HIS A 70 -8.70 -13.12 7.16
N VAL A 71 -7.54 -13.49 6.61
CA VAL A 71 -7.45 -14.30 5.40
C VAL A 71 -6.60 -15.51 5.71
N LYS A 72 -7.17 -16.70 5.52
CA LYS A 72 -6.44 -17.97 5.59
C LYS A 72 -6.14 -18.42 4.17
N MET A 73 -4.88 -18.76 3.93
CA MET A 73 -4.39 -19.21 2.62
C MET A 73 -3.70 -20.55 2.78
N LYS A 74 -3.89 -21.43 1.80
CA LYS A 74 -3.13 -22.66 1.66
C LYS A 74 -2.39 -22.65 0.34
N PHE A 75 -1.15 -23.11 0.36
CA PHE A 75 -0.28 -23.16 -0.80
C PHE A 75 0.04 -24.60 -1.17
N GLU A 76 0.55 -24.78 -2.39
CA GLU A 76 1.22 -26.01 -2.80
C GLU A 76 2.30 -26.41 -1.79
N GLY A 77 2.46 -27.71 -1.55
CA GLY A 77 3.39 -28.24 -0.55
C GLY A 77 2.87 -28.19 0.89
N GLY A 78 1.61 -27.78 1.11
CA GLY A 78 0.95 -27.83 2.41
C GLY A 78 1.22 -26.64 3.33
N ALA A 79 1.96 -25.63 2.85
CA ALA A 79 2.14 -24.37 3.57
C ALA A 79 0.82 -23.64 3.78
N GLU A 80 0.74 -22.95 4.90
CA GLU A 80 -0.41 -22.13 5.27
C GLU A 80 0.07 -20.71 5.59
N ALA A 81 -0.76 -19.71 5.27
CA ALA A 81 -0.59 -18.36 5.76
C ALA A 81 -1.87 -17.83 6.39
N VAL A 82 -1.71 -17.07 7.46
CA VAL A 82 -2.78 -16.28 8.07
C VAL A 82 -2.40 -14.82 7.96
N VAL A 83 -3.22 -14.06 7.23
CA VAL A 83 -3.14 -12.60 7.16
C VAL A 83 -4.19 -12.03 8.10
N ALA A 84 -3.80 -11.15 9.01
CA ALA A 84 -4.68 -10.38 9.88
C ALA A 84 -4.51 -8.89 9.59
N VAL A 85 -5.62 -8.18 9.44
CA VAL A 85 -5.62 -6.74 9.16
C VAL A 85 -6.23 -5.99 10.33
N ASP A 86 -5.54 -4.97 10.83
CA ASP A 86 -6.02 -4.07 11.87
C ASP A 86 -6.28 -2.66 11.27
N LYS A 87 -6.17 -1.59 12.05
CA LYS A 87 -6.39 -0.22 11.60
C LYS A 87 -5.37 0.23 10.56
N ASP A 88 -4.10 0.03 10.87
CA ASP A 88 -2.91 0.50 10.14
C ASP A 88 -1.85 -0.61 9.99
N LYS A 89 -2.12 -1.81 10.51
CA LYS A 89 -1.18 -2.93 10.53
C LYS A 89 -1.74 -4.12 9.76
N ILE A 90 -0.86 -4.79 9.03
CA ILE A 90 -1.09 -6.08 8.39
C ILE A 90 -0.08 -7.05 9.00
N SER A 91 -0.57 -8.14 9.57
CA SER A 91 0.25 -9.20 10.14
C SER A 91 0.14 -10.45 9.27
N VAL A 92 1.27 -11.06 8.93
CA VAL A 92 1.34 -12.29 8.15
C VAL A 92 2.06 -13.34 8.98
N LYS A 93 1.42 -14.49 9.19
CA LYS A 93 2.01 -15.66 9.84
C LYS A 93 2.03 -16.81 8.87
N PHE A 94 3.11 -17.58 8.87
CA PHE A 94 3.24 -18.77 8.06
C PHE A 94 3.36 -20.01 8.95
N GLU A 95 2.73 -21.09 8.52
CA GLU A 95 2.81 -22.40 9.15
C GLU A 95 3.09 -23.47 8.10
N LYS A 96 3.69 -24.60 8.52
CA LYS A 96 3.95 -25.76 7.66
C LYS A 96 4.74 -25.41 6.38
N LEU A 97 5.68 -24.48 6.49
CA LEU A 97 6.49 -24.03 5.36
C LEU A 97 7.37 -25.17 4.81
N PRO A 98 7.37 -25.42 3.49
CA PRO A 98 8.34 -26.31 2.86
C PRO A 98 9.74 -25.69 2.96
N ALA A 99 10.79 -26.52 2.98
CA ALA A 99 12.18 -26.08 3.16
C ALA A 99 12.66 -25.17 2.01
N GLU A 100 12.03 -25.29 0.86
CA GLU A 100 12.28 -24.54 -0.36
C GLU A 100 11.63 -23.15 -0.35
N ALA A 101 10.69 -22.86 0.56
CA ALA A 101 10.13 -21.52 0.71
C ALA A 101 11.15 -20.60 1.39
N LYS A 102 11.51 -19.49 0.73
CA LYS A 102 12.57 -18.57 1.16
C LYS A 102 12.08 -17.18 1.47
N HIS A 103 11.04 -16.72 0.79
CA HIS A 103 10.51 -15.37 0.94
C HIS A 103 9.03 -15.35 0.56
N PHE A 104 8.36 -14.24 0.86
CA PHE A 104 7.05 -13.94 0.31
C PHE A 104 7.03 -12.59 -0.38
N ARG A 105 6.19 -12.48 -1.42
CA ARG A 105 5.97 -11.23 -2.16
C ARG A 105 4.58 -10.70 -1.88
N MET A 106 4.46 -9.39 -1.69
CA MET A 106 3.17 -8.70 -1.81
C MET A 106 3.31 -7.59 -2.85
N THR A 107 2.30 -7.47 -3.70
CA THR A 107 2.35 -6.63 -4.91
C THR A 107 1.20 -5.64 -4.90
N MET A 108 1.46 -4.41 -5.29
CA MET A 108 0.48 -3.33 -5.40
C MET A 108 0.60 -2.66 -6.75
N GLN A 109 -0.54 -2.46 -7.41
CA GLN A 109 -0.61 -1.69 -8.65
C GLN A 109 -0.92 -0.23 -8.34
N ILE A 110 -0.15 0.66 -8.94
CA ILE A 110 -0.34 2.11 -8.87
C ILE A 110 -0.83 2.55 -10.24
N ASN A 111 -2.05 3.07 -10.32
CA ASN A 111 -2.58 3.52 -11.62
C ASN A 111 -1.81 4.77 -12.10
N PHE A 112 -1.81 4.97 -13.41
CA PHE A 112 -1.11 6.10 -14.00
C PHE A 112 -1.64 7.45 -13.53
N ASP A 113 -2.96 7.62 -13.38
CA ASP A 113 -3.54 8.91 -12.99
C ASP A 113 -3.14 9.34 -11.57
N PHE A 114 -3.07 8.41 -10.62
CA PHE A 114 -2.51 8.69 -9.30
C PHE A 114 -1.03 9.04 -9.44
N ALA A 115 -0.25 8.22 -10.16
CA ALA A 115 1.18 8.41 -10.31
C ALA A 115 1.54 9.78 -10.92
N MET A 116 0.78 10.26 -11.90
CA MET A 116 1.02 11.56 -12.54
C MET A 116 0.72 12.77 -11.65
N SER A 117 -0.05 12.57 -10.57
CA SER A 117 -0.34 13.61 -9.58
C SER A 117 0.41 13.40 -8.26
N ALA A 118 1.33 12.44 -8.22
CA ALA A 118 2.04 12.02 -7.02
C ALA A 118 3.56 12.02 -7.19
N LYS A 119 4.23 11.99 -6.04
CA LYS A 119 5.65 11.68 -5.88
C LYS A 119 5.80 10.40 -5.08
N TRP A 120 6.94 9.75 -5.21
CA TRP A 120 7.27 8.52 -4.50
C TRP A 120 8.70 8.57 -3.96
N LYS A 121 8.97 7.79 -2.92
CA LYS A 121 10.33 7.49 -2.46
C LYS A 121 10.41 6.09 -1.87
N ALA A 122 11.62 5.56 -1.83
CA ALA A 122 11.96 4.32 -1.15
C ALA A 122 13.19 4.55 -0.25
N GLY A 123 13.10 4.13 1.02
CA GLY A 123 14.09 4.46 2.05
C GLY A 123 14.19 5.95 2.35
N ASP A 124 15.40 6.42 2.62
CA ASP A 124 15.69 7.79 3.05
C ASP A 124 15.93 8.77 1.90
N ARG A 125 15.57 8.37 0.67
CA ARG A 125 15.67 9.23 -0.52
C ARG A 125 14.60 10.31 -0.51
N GLU A 126 14.83 11.36 -1.29
CA GLU A 126 13.81 12.40 -1.51
C GLU A 126 12.61 11.89 -2.32
N LEU A 127 11.47 12.54 -2.13
CA LEU A 127 10.26 12.32 -2.94
C LEU A 127 10.50 12.81 -4.37
N VAL A 128 10.44 11.89 -5.33
CA VAL A 128 10.61 12.16 -6.77
C VAL A 128 9.32 11.93 -7.53
N ALA A 129 9.10 12.67 -8.62
CA ALA A 129 7.93 12.46 -9.48
C ALA A 129 8.04 11.12 -10.24
N PHE A 130 6.89 10.56 -10.62
CA PHE A 130 6.87 9.49 -11.62
C PHE A 130 7.26 10.06 -13.00
N PRO A 131 7.93 9.27 -13.85
CA PRO A 131 8.31 9.74 -15.17
C PRO A 131 7.07 9.91 -16.06
N PRO A 132 6.85 11.09 -16.68
CA PRO A 132 5.68 11.33 -17.53
C PRO A 132 5.75 10.49 -18.82
N GLU A 133 6.96 10.28 -19.34
CA GLU A 133 7.23 9.44 -20.51
C GLU A 133 7.87 8.12 -20.13
N LYS A 134 7.82 7.13 -21.02
CA LYS A 134 8.45 5.82 -20.81
C LYS A 134 9.97 6.00 -20.62
N PRO A 135 10.55 5.59 -19.47
CA PRO A 135 11.99 5.67 -19.25
C PRO A 135 12.74 4.62 -20.08
N SER A 136 14.07 4.79 -20.20
CA SER A 136 14.95 3.80 -20.85
C SER A 136 15.10 2.49 -20.05
N SER A 137 14.85 2.53 -18.74
CA SER A 137 14.81 1.35 -17.87
C SER A 137 13.45 1.30 -17.15
N PRO A 138 12.75 0.16 -17.16
CA PRO A 138 11.46 0.04 -16.49
C PRO A 138 11.58 0.10 -14.96
N HIS A 139 12.73 -0.26 -14.40
CA HIS A 139 12.89 -0.32 -12.95
C HIS A 139 13.29 1.04 -12.38
N LEU A 140 12.29 1.76 -11.85
CA LEU A 140 12.48 3.06 -11.21
C LEU A 140 13.24 2.95 -9.88
N TYR A 141 13.07 1.82 -9.19
CA TYR A 141 13.82 1.49 -7.99
C TYR A 141 13.96 -0.02 -7.84
N GLN A 142 15.14 -0.45 -7.38
CA GLN A 142 15.46 -1.80 -6.94
C GLN A 142 16.44 -1.68 -5.77
N GLY A 143 16.11 -2.27 -4.62
CA GLY A 143 17.02 -2.25 -3.48
C GLY A 143 16.37 -2.69 -2.17
N ASN A 144 17.22 -2.90 -1.17
CA ASN A 144 16.77 -3.26 0.17
C ASN A 144 16.46 -2.00 0.98
N THR A 145 15.21 -1.90 1.44
CA THR A 145 14.74 -0.86 2.35
C THR A 145 13.45 -1.34 2.99
N THR A 146 13.07 -0.74 4.12
CA THR A 146 11.82 -1.04 4.80
C THR A 146 10.74 -0.01 4.52
N ASN A 147 11.04 1.12 3.86
CA ASN A 147 10.09 2.21 3.70
C ASN A 147 9.79 2.49 2.24
N PHE A 148 8.51 2.64 1.91
CA PHE A 148 8.01 3.14 0.64
C PHE A 148 6.93 4.20 0.89
N GLU A 149 7.00 5.33 0.21
CA GLU A 149 6.03 6.41 0.38
C GLU A 149 5.52 6.89 -0.98
N LEU A 150 4.22 7.21 -1.01
CA LEU A 150 3.53 7.91 -2.08
C LEU A 150 2.88 9.18 -1.51
N ALA A 151 3.00 10.31 -2.20
CA ALA A 151 2.39 11.56 -1.80
C ALA A 151 1.93 12.35 -3.02
N GLY A 152 0.62 12.57 -3.16
CA GLY A 152 0.03 13.33 -4.25
C GLY A 152 -1.25 14.04 -3.84
N THR A 153 -1.87 14.74 -4.78
CA THR A 153 -3.13 15.46 -4.53
C THR A 153 -4.31 14.50 -4.30
N ALA A 154 -4.26 13.30 -4.89
CA ALA A 154 -5.25 12.26 -4.71
C ALA A 154 -5.14 11.49 -3.37
N GLY A 155 -4.06 11.73 -2.61
CA GLY A 155 -3.80 11.12 -1.32
C GLY A 155 -2.33 10.82 -1.05
N LYS A 156 -2.05 10.28 0.13
CA LYS A 156 -0.73 9.85 0.58
C LYS A 156 -0.79 8.46 1.18
N MET A 157 0.34 7.75 1.15
CA MET A 157 0.50 6.45 1.79
C MET A 157 1.97 6.25 2.13
N LYS A 158 2.25 5.82 3.34
CA LYS A 158 3.55 5.36 3.80
C LYS A 158 3.44 3.91 4.23
N MET A 159 4.24 3.04 3.62
CA MET A 159 4.33 1.63 3.95
C MET A 159 5.68 1.33 4.59
N THR A 160 5.65 0.69 5.75
CA THR A 160 6.81 0.03 6.35
C THR A 160 6.67 -1.48 6.17
N VAL A 161 7.57 -2.10 5.43
CA VAL A 161 7.62 -3.55 5.14
C VAL A 161 8.57 -4.27 6.10
N PRO A 162 8.56 -5.62 6.17
CA PRO A 162 9.42 -6.35 7.10
C PRO A 162 10.92 -6.08 6.87
N ALA A 163 11.71 -6.28 7.91
CA ALA A 163 13.17 -6.11 7.83
C ALA A 163 13.79 -6.97 6.71
N TYR A 164 14.89 -6.49 6.15
CA TYR A 164 15.65 -7.13 5.07
C TYR A 164 14.88 -7.30 3.75
N SER A 165 13.70 -6.69 3.62
CA SER A 165 12.93 -6.76 2.38
C SER A 165 13.68 -6.13 1.21
N TYR A 166 13.54 -6.74 0.04
CA TYR A 166 13.86 -6.12 -1.23
C TYR A 166 12.60 -5.46 -1.78
N ILE A 167 12.68 -4.19 -2.18
CA ILE A 167 11.59 -3.44 -2.80
C ILE A 167 11.94 -3.17 -4.26
N GLN A 168 10.92 -3.22 -5.12
CA GLN A 168 11.02 -2.80 -6.50
C GLN A 168 9.80 -1.97 -6.92
N LEU A 169 10.07 -0.87 -7.62
CA LEU A 169 9.07 -0.07 -8.32
C LEU A 169 9.38 -0.12 -9.82
N THR A 170 8.39 -0.54 -10.60
CA THR A 170 8.54 -0.77 -12.04
C THR A 170 7.48 0.00 -12.83
N ASP A 171 7.90 0.65 -13.91
CA ASP A 171 7.06 1.18 -14.96
C ASP A 171 6.71 0.07 -15.95
N CYS A 172 5.42 -0.24 -16.07
CA CYS A 172 4.95 -1.36 -16.88
C CYS A 172 4.75 -1.00 -18.36
N ARG A 173 4.98 0.25 -18.76
CA ARG A 173 4.93 0.68 -20.17
C ARG A 173 6.00 0.01 -21.03
N GLU A 174 7.01 -0.61 -20.42
CA GLU A 174 7.99 -1.43 -21.13
C GLU A 174 7.35 -2.55 -21.94
N TRP A 175 6.33 -3.20 -21.39
CA TRP A 175 5.69 -4.36 -22.00
C TRP A 175 4.41 -4.04 -22.79
N ASN A 176 4.27 -2.79 -23.26
CA ASN A 176 3.18 -2.27 -24.12
C ASN A 176 1.74 -2.52 -23.64
N ASN A 177 1.52 -3.09 -22.46
CA ASN A 177 0.19 -3.55 -22.07
C ASN A 177 -0.48 -2.72 -20.98
N TRP A 178 0.23 -1.98 -20.10
CA TRP A 178 -0.46 -1.26 -19.02
C TRP A 178 0.15 0.12 -18.75
N LYS A 179 -0.69 1.17 -18.83
CA LYS A 179 -0.41 2.47 -18.22
C LYS A 179 -0.56 2.34 -16.70
N ASN A 180 0.42 1.72 -16.05
CA ASN A 180 0.49 1.60 -14.60
C ASN A 180 1.94 1.41 -14.14
N PHE A 181 2.12 1.46 -12.82
CA PHE A 181 3.36 1.11 -12.15
C PHE A 181 3.08 -0.04 -11.19
N THR A 182 4.02 -0.98 -11.08
CA THR A 182 3.96 -2.06 -10.10
C THR A 182 4.97 -1.82 -9.00
N PHE A 183 4.48 -1.79 -7.77
CA PHE A 183 5.29 -1.91 -6.57
C PHE A 183 5.21 -3.34 -6.05
N PHE A 184 6.32 -3.91 -5.62
CA PHE A 184 6.30 -5.07 -4.75
C PHE A 184 7.43 -5.02 -3.73
N PHE A 185 7.28 -5.80 -2.67
CA PHE A 185 8.39 -6.17 -1.82
C PHE A 185 8.51 -7.70 -1.73
N ASN A 186 9.75 -8.19 -1.59
CA ASN A 186 10.07 -9.56 -1.21
C ASN A 186 10.64 -9.52 0.21
N ALA A 187 9.94 -10.13 1.18
CA ALA A 187 10.41 -10.24 2.55
C ALA A 187 10.95 -11.66 2.80
N PRO A 188 12.20 -11.81 3.30
CA PRO A 188 12.75 -13.12 3.59
C PRO A 188 11.98 -13.79 4.74
N ILE A 189 11.79 -15.11 4.62
CA ILE A 189 11.20 -15.91 5.67
C ILE A 189 12.32 -16.36 6.61
N MET A 190 12.36 -15.78 7.80
CA MET A 190 13.34 -16.06 8.84
C MET A 190 12.84 -17.19 9.74
N LYS A 191 13.74 -18.13 10.09
CA LYS A 191 13.41 -19.32 10.89
C LYS A 191 12.83 -18.97 12.28
N GLU A 192 13.25 -17.86 12.85
CA GLU A 192 12.83 -17.40 14.19
C GLU A 192 11.60 -16.48 14.17
N ALA A 193 11.21 -15.96 13.00
CA ALA A 193 10.12 -15.03 12.89
C ALA A 193 8.78 -15.78 12.87
N THR A 194 7.95 -15.51 13.87
CA THR A 194 6.59 -16.07 14.00
C THR A 194 5.53 -15.22 13.32
N GLU A 195 5.85 -13.96 13.01
CA GLU A 195 4.96 -12.99 12.39
C GLU A 195 5.75 -11.91 11.65
N TYR A 196 5.23 -11.50 10.50
CA TYR A 196 5.74 -10.37 9.72
C TYR A 196 4.72 -9.25 9.75
N ASN A 197 5.16 -8.06 10.15
CA ASN A 197 4.31 -6.90 10.26
C ASN A 197 4.61 -5.89 9.14
N ILE A 198 3.55 -5.43 8.50
CA ILE A 198 3.54 -4.31 7.55
C ILE A 198 2.69 -3.21 8.17
N THR A 199 3.19 -1.98 8.19
CA THR A 199 2.46 -0.83 8.75
C THR A 199 2.18 0.20 7.66
N ILE A 200 1.00 0.81 7.69
CA ILE A 200 0.49 1.77 6.73
C ILE A 200 0.12 3.08 7.43
N ASN A 201 0.71 4.20 7.03
CA ASN A 201 0.48 5.54 7.61
C ASN A 201 0.14 6.60 6.56
#